data_AF-A0A8H9FT22-F1
#
_entry.id   AF-A0A8H9FT22-F1
#
_cell.length_a   1.000
_cell.length_b   1.000
_cell.length_c   1.000
_cell.angle_alpha   90.00
_cell.angle_beta   90.00
_cell.angle_gamma   90.00
#
_symmetry.space_group_name_H-M   'P 1'
#
loop_
_entity.id
_entity.type
_entity.pdbx_description
1 polymer ?
#
loop_
_entity_poly.entity_id
_entity_poly.type
_entity_poly.pdbx_seq_one_letter_code
_entity_poly.pdbx_strand_id
1 'polypeptide(L)' 'MPAAHPKEFRDDVVAVARRREAPIAQLAKDFGISESCLRNWLR' A
#
# COMPACT_ATOMS: atom_id res chain seq x y z
N MET A 1 9.14 -8.92 -16.10
CA MET A 1 8.21 -8.92 -14.95
C MET A 1 8.56 -7.70 -14.12
N PRO A 2 7.63 -6.80 -13.77
CA PRO A 2 7.97 -5.68 -12.90
C PRO A 2 8.51 -6.25 -11.58
N ALA A 3 9.61 -5.68 -11.09
CA ALA A 3 10.17 -6.07 -9.81
C ALA A 3 9.10 -5.86 -8.73
N ALA A 4 8.87 -6.88 -7.91
CA ALA A 4 7.97 -6.74 -6.78
C ALA A 4 8.53 -5.65 -5.85
N HIS A 5 7.65 -4.81 -5.30
CA HIS A 5 8.06 -3.87 -4.25
C HIS A 5 8.74 -4.63 -3.11
N PRO A 6 9.77 -4.04 -2.46
CA PRO A 6 10.41 -4.65 -1.30
C PRO A 6 9.38 -5.03 -0.24
N LYS A 7 9.60 -6.16 0.43
CA LYS A 7 8.67 -6.63 1.48
C LYS A 7 8.51 -5.59 2.59
N GLU A 8 9.61 -4.97 3.00
CA GLU A 8 9.62 -3.93 4.05
C GLU A 8 8.71 -2.76 3.68
N PHE A 9 8.80 -2.28 2.44
CA PHE A 9 7.92 -1.21 1.94
C PHE A 9 6.45 -1.63 1.97
N ARG A 10 6.14 -2.86 1.53
CA ARG A 10 4.76 -3.38 1.59
C ARG A 10 4.27 -3.44 3.04
N ASP A 11 5.08 -3.94 3.97
CA ASP A 11 4.71 -4.07 5.38
C ASP A 11 4.44 -2.70 6.01
N ASP A 12 5.28 -1.68 5.75
CA ASP A 12 5.07 -0.31 6.23
C ASP A 12 3.76 0.29 5.69
N VAL A 13 3.53 0.17 4.38
CA VAL A 13 2.32 0.68 3.74
C VAL A 13 1.07 -0.03 4.28
N VAL A 14 1.13 -1.35 4.46
CA VAL A 14 0.03 -2.14 5.04
C VAL A 14 -0.21 -1.78 6.51
N ALA A 15 0.85 -1.54 7.29
CA ALA A 15 0.74 -1.12 8.68
C ALA A 15 0.00 0.22 8.79
N VAL A 16 0.36 1.21 7.96
CA VAL A 16 -0.33 2.51 7.91
C VAL A 16 -1.78 2.34 7.43
N ALA A 17 -2.00 1.55 6.37
CA ALA A 17 -3.35 1.30 5.85
C ALA A 17 -4.26 0.61 6.88
N ARG A 18 -3.72 -0.31 7.70
CA ARG A 18 -4.47 -0.98 8.78
C ARG A 18 -4.84 -0.07 9.93
N ARG A 19 -4.06 0.98 10.19
CA ARG A 19 -4.38 1.99 11.22
C ARG A 19 -5.58 2.87 10.84
N ARG A 20 -6.08 2.79 9.60
CA ARG A 20 -7.22 3.56 9.06
C ARG A 20 -7.08 5.08 9.26
N GLU A 21 -5.86 5.58 9.30
CA GLU A 21 -5.58 7.01 9.47
C GLU A 21 -5.96 7.82 8.22
N ALA A 22 -5.98 7.17 7.05
CA ALA A 22 -6.35 7.78 5.79
C ALA A 22 -7.11 6.80 4.86
N PRO A 23 -7.88 7.32 3.88
CA PRO A 23 -8.46 6.50 2.83
C PRO A 23 -7.39 5.78 2.00
N ILE A 24 -7.65 4.53 1.60
CA ILE A 24 -6.76 3.72 0.75
C ILE A 24 -6.35 4.47 -0.53
N ALA A 25 -7.26 5.25 -1.11
CA ALA A 25 -7.02 6.07 -2.30
C ALA A 25 -5.95 7.16 -2.09
N GLN A 26 -6.03 7.83 -0.94
CA GLN A 26 -5.08 8.86 -0.57
C GLN A 26 -3.72 8.24 -0.26
N LEU A 27 -3.73 7.17 0.54
CA LEU A 27 -2.51 6.47 0.92
C LEU A 27 -1.77 5.87 -0.28
N ALA A 28 -2.51 5.29 -1.24
CA ALA A 28 -1.94 4.79 -2.48
C ALA A 28 -1.27 5.91 -3.30
N LYS A 29 -1.91 7.08 -3.41
CA LYS A 29 -1.31 8.27 -4.05
C LYS A 29 -0.04 8.74 -3.31
N ASP A 30 -0.10 8.83 -1.99
CA ASP A 30 1.02 9.33 -1.17
C ASP A 30 2.25 8.40 -1.28
N PHE A 31 2.04 7.09 -1.39
CA PHE A 31 3.11 6.11 -1.59
C PHE A 31 3.47 5.86 -3.06
N GLY A 32 2.80 6.53 -4.01
CA GLY A 32 3.07 6.36 -5.44
C GLY A 32 2.70 4.97 -5.99
N ILE A 33 1.76 4.27 -5.36
CA ILE A 33 1.26 2.95 -5.79
C ILE A 33 -0.18 3.04 -6.28
N SER A 34 -0.62 2.02 -7.02
CA SER A 34 -2.03 1.91 -7.40
C SER A 34 -2.89 1.43 -6.23
N GLU A 35 -4.10 1.98 -6.09
CA GLU A 35 -5.09 1.51 -5.10
C GLU A 35 -5.33 0.00 -5.16
N SER A 36 -5.33 -0.56 -6.37
CA SER A 36 -5.50 -1.99 -6.62
C SER A 36 -4.36 -2.82 -6.00
N CYS A 37 -3.13 -2.30 -6.03
CA CYS A 37 -1.98 -2.94 -5.36
C CYS A 37 -2.16 -2.91 -3.85
N LEU A 38 -2.55 -1.77 -3.29
CA LEU A 38 -2.77 -1.65 -1.85
C LEU A 38 -3.92 -2.54 -1.37
N ARG A 39 -5.03 -2.61 -2.11
CA ARG A 39 -6.14 -3.55 -1.83
C ARG A 39 -5.69 -5.01 -1.90
N ASN A 40 -4.82 -5.37 -2.84
CA ASN A 40 -4.26 -6.71 -2.95
C ASN A 40 -3.39 -7.06 -1.74
N TRP A 41 -2.60 -6.09 -1.25
CA TRP A 41 -1.73 -6.30 -0.09
C TRP A 41 -2.48 -6.41 1.24
N LEU A 42 -3.65 -5.77 1.32
CA LEU A 42 -4.54 -5.79 2.48
C LEU A 42 -5.42 -7.05 2.58
N ARG A 43 -5.56 -7.78 1.47
CA ARG A 43 -6.29 -9.05 1.42
C ARG A 43 -5.54 -10.13 2.20
#